data_AF-A0A371WR13-F1
#
_entry.id   AF-A0A371WR13-F1
#
_cell.length_a   1.000
_cell.length_b   1.000
_cell.length_c   1.000
_cell.angle_alpha   90.00
_cell.angle_beta   90.00
_cell.angle_gamma   90.00
#
_symmetry.space_group_name_H-M   'P 1'
#
loop_
_entity.id
_entity.type
_entity.pdbx_description
1 polymer ?
#
loop_
_entity_poly.entity_id
_entity_poly.type
_entity_poly.pdbx_seq_one_letter_code
_entity_poly.pdbx_strand_id
1 'polypeptide(L)'
;MSAIFLTMRGGKTAAHFGRHESMKRGMSVGLVLLLTISVAYAAGFKGIMKAWRSPTNAAKAMVSGSEPYDAATVRKLLQAYIADSDDIKSHLSTSAESEDLKRRFTAFQSDAKAALGQLDSAAKFKAAYAPVMDNCSSCHDKYRD
;
A
#
# COMPACT_ATOMS: atom_id res chain seq x y z
N MET A 1 -3.53 -68.46 -21.91
CA MET A 1 -3.93 -68.80 -23.28
C MET A 1 -4.24 -67.47 -23.98
N SER A 2 -3.26 -66.73 -24.47
CA SER A 2 -2.64 -66.79 -25.81
C SER A 2 -3.62 -66.74 -27.00
N ALA A 3 -3.69 -65.58 -27.66
CA ALA A 3 -3.76 -65.34 -29.12
C ALA A 3 -3.86 -63.80 -29.30
N ILE A 4 -2.95 -63.01 -29.89
CA ILE A 4 -2.18 -63.04 -31.16
C ILE A 4 -3.02 -62.67 -32.41
N PHE A 5 -2.78 -61.43 -32.88
CA PHE A 5 -2.66 -60.92 -34.26
C PHE A 5 -3.80 -60.20 -35.04
N LEU A 6 -3.34 -59.08 -35.63
CA LEU A 6 -3.69 -58.43 -36.93
C LEU A 6 -5.06 -57.72 -37.00
N THR A 7 -5.17 -56.47 -37.47
CA THR A 7 -4.68 -55.95 -38.76
C THR A 7 -4.34 -54.45 -38.75
N MET A 8 -3.28 -54.08 -39.47
CA MET A 8 -2.94 -52.71 -39.87
C MET A 8 -3.79 -52.19 -41.06
N ARG A 9 -3.84 -50.84 -41.21
CA ARG A 9 -3.72 -50.01 -42.46
C ARG A 9 -4.70 -48.82 -42.40
N GLY A 10 -4.36 -47.56 -42.66
CA GLY A 10 -3.13 -46.89 -43.10
C GLY A 10 -3.40 -45.39 -43.39
N GLY A 11 -2.33 -44.62 -43.64
CA GLY A 11 -2.34 -43.23 -44.16
C GLY A 11 -1.43 -42.31 -43.34
N LYS A 12 -0.11 -42.16 -43.63
CA LYS A 12 0.52 -41.22 -44.61
C LYS A 12 -0.08 -39.81 -44.48
N THR A 13 0.60 -38.74 -44.10
CA THR A 13 1.89 -38.16 -44.54
C THR A 13 2.33 -37.10 -43.52
N ALA A 14 3.55 -37.16 -42.96
CA ALA A 14 4.77 -36.48 -43.46
C ALA A 14 4.77 -34.93 -43.35
N ALA A 15 5.48 -34.43 -42.33
CA ALA A 15 6.48 -33.37 -42.37
C ALA A 15 7.10 -33.31 -40.94
N HIS A 16 8.29 -33.87 -40.66
CA HIS A 16 9.62 -33.32 -40.97
C HIS A 16 9.62 -31.78 -40.85
N PHE A 17 10.43 -31.11 -40.04
CA PHE A 17 11.74 -31.45 -39.52
C PHE A 17 12.12 -30.31 -38.55
N GLY A 18 12.76 -30.65 -37.43
CA GLY A 18 13.87 -29.95 -36.74
C GLY A 18 13.87 -28.42 -36.64
N ARG A 19 14.51 -27.81 -35.64
CA ARG A 19 15.70 -28.24 -34.90
C ARG A 19 16.08 -27.02 -34.05
N HIS A 20 16.39 -27.29 -32.78
CA HIS A 20 17.35 -26.61 -31.92
C HIS A 20 17.26 -25.10 -31.65
N GLU A 21 17.42 -24.83 -30.35
CA GLU A 21 18.28 -23.79 -29.79
C GLU A 21 17.95 -22.33 -30.10
N SER A 22 17.26 -21.72 -29.15
CA SER A 22 17.69 -20.41 -28.69
C SER A 22 17.21 -20.17 -27.27
N MET A 23 18.07 -20.55 -26.34
CA MET A 23 18.14 -20.00 -24.99
C MET A 23 18.41 -18.49 -25.13
N LYS A 24 17.36 -17.71 -25.37
CA LYS A 24 17.42 -16.25 -25.36
C LYS A 24 16.69 -15.77 -24.13
N ARG A 25 17.49 -15.42 -23.14
CA ARG A 25 17.23 -14.41 -22.10
C ARG A 25 16.08 -13.49 -22.52
N GLY A 26 14.88 -13.77 -22.03
CA GLY A 26 13.70 -12.94 -22.23
C GLY A 26 13.36 -12.30 -20.91
N MET A 27 13.55 -10.98 -20.85
CA MET A 27 13.40 -10.13 -19.68
C MET A 27 12.21 -10.46 -18.78
N SER A 28 12.49 -10.41 -17.48
CA SER A 28 11.54 -10.15 -16.41
C SER A 28 10.62 -8.98 -16.78
N VAL A 29 9.35 -9.26 -17.06
CA VAL A 29 8.30 -8.23 -16.99
C VAL A 29 7.82 -8.23 -15.55
N GLY A 30 8.52 -7.47 -14.72
CA GLY A 30 7.93 -7.00 -13.47
C GLY A 30 6.74 -6.13 -13.85
N LEU A 31 5.53 -6.63 -13.62
CA LEU A 31 4.31 -5.85 -13.74
C LEU A 31 4.37 -4.75 -12.67
N VAL A 32 4.80 -3.57 -13.07
CA VAL A 32 4.81 -2.38 -12.22
C VAL A 32 3.35 -1.98 -12.01
N LEU A 33 2.84 -2.22 -10.80
CA LEU A 33 1.52 -1.82 -10.31
C LEU A 33 1.48 -0.29 -10.09
N LEU A 34 1.64 0.48 -11.15
CA LEU A 34 1.31 1.91 -11.17
C LEU A 34 -0.17 2.01 -11.51
N LEU A 35 -0.97 2.75 -10.72
CA LEU A 35 -2.25 3.42 -11.06
C LEU A 35 -3.35 3.38 -9.97
N THR A 36 -3.02 3.42 -8.68
CA THR A 36 -4.04 3.75 -7.63
C THR A 36 -4.25 5.25 -7.50
N ILE A 37 -3.24 6.02 -7.85
CA ILE A 37 -3.25 7.47 -7.81
C ILE A 37 -3.16 7.95 -9.25
N SER A 38 -3.97 8.95 -9.62
CA SER A 38 -3.83 9.58 -10.93
C SER A 38 -2.36 9.95 -11.15
N VAL A 39 -1.80 9.68 -12.34
CA VAL A 39 -0.36 9.89 -12.62
C VAL A 39 0.06 11.34 -12.33
N ALA A 40 -0.88 12.29 -12.42
CA ALA A 40 -0.71 13.69 -12.06
C ALA A 40 -0.53 13.95 -10.54
N TYR A 41 -1.10 13.12 -9.66
CA TYR A 41 -1.06 13.32 -8.20
C TYR A 41 0.00 12.46 -7.48
N ALA A 42 0.67 11.52 -8.17
CA ALA A 42 1.67 10.65 -7.56
C ALA A 42 2.81 11.42 -6.84
N ALA A 43 3.28 12.53 -7.44
CA ALA A 43 4.27 13.40 -6.82
C ALA A 43 3.73 14.11 -5.56
N GLY A 44 2.46 14.55 -5.60
CA GLY A 44 1.77 15.17 -4.48
C GLY A 44 1.62 14.20 -3.31
N PHE A 45 1.14 12.98 -3.57
CA PHE A 45 1.02 11.92 -2.57
C PHE A 45 2.35 11.62 -1.87
N LYS A 46 3.43 11.42 -2.64
CA LYS A 46 4.77 11.19 -2.07
C LYS A 46 5.26 12.39 -1.26
N GLY A 47 4.94 13.61 -1.71
CA GLY A 47 5.22 14.84 -0.99
C GLY A 47 4.56 14.87 0.39
N ILE A 48 3.27 14.55 0.45
CA ILE A 48 2.50 14.46 1.71
C ILE A 48 3.12 13.41 2.65
N MET A 49 3.36 12.19 2.16
CA MET A 49 3.95 11.13 2.98
C MET A 49 5.33 11.53 3.53
N LYS A 50 6.13 12.26 2.75
CA LYS A 50 7.42 12.79 3.21
C LYS A 50 7.24 13.90 4.25
N ALA A 51 6.29 14.80 4.06
CA ALA A 51 6.00 15.90 4.98
C ALA A 51 5.56 15.40 6.35
N TRP A 52 4.84 14.28 6.41
CA TRP A 52 4.42 13.66 7.68
C TRP A 52 5.58 13.13 8.51
N ARG A 53 6.71 12.76 7.92
CA ARG A 53 7.79 12.03 8.61
C ARG A 53 8.32 12.73 9.86
N SER A 54 8.69 14.01 9.75
CA SER A 54 9.30 14.74 10.86
C SER A 54 8.31 14.96 12.02
N PRO A 55 7.10 15.52 11.79
CA PRO A 55 6.07 15.63 12.82
C PRO A 55 5.70 14.30 13.48
N THR A 56 5.61 13.21 12.69
CA THR A 56 5.32 11.87 13.22
C THR A 56 6.41 11.41 14.18
N ASN A 57 7.68 11.62 13.83
CA ASN A 57 8.79 11.28 14.71
C ASN A 57 8.78 12.08 16.01
N ALA A 58 8.42 13.37 15.95
CA ALA A 58 8.27 14.20 17.14
C ALA A 58 7.14 13.66 18.05
N ALA A 59 5.97 13.33 17.49
CA ALA A 59 4.88 12.73 18.26
C ALA A 59 5.27 11.38 18.87
N LYS A 60 6.03 10.54 18.15
CA LYS A 60 6.56 9.27 18.68
C LYS A 60 7.52 9.50 19.86
N ALA A 61 8.39 10.51 19.79
CA ALA A 61 9.29 10.85 20.89
C ALA A 61 8.54 11.33 22.14
N MET A 62 7.43 12.06 21.97
CA MET A 62 6.53 12.44 23.08
C MET A 62 5.84 11.22 23.69
N VAL A 63 5.41 10.27 22.86
CA VAL A 63 4.74 9.02 23.29
C VAL A 63 5.69 8.05 24.02
N SER A 64 6.97 8.02 23.63
CA SER A 64 8.00 7.26 24.32
C SER A 64 8.49 7.93 25.61
N GLY A 65 8.13 9.19 25.85
CA GLY A 65 8.65 9.99 26.96
C GLY A 65 10.09 10.46 26.77
N SER A 66 10.61 10.37 25.54
CA SER A 66 11.93 10.89 25.18
C SER A 66 11.93 12.42 25.04
N GLU A 67 10.77 13.00 24.75
CA GLU A 67 10.54 14.45 24.70
C GLU A 67 9.32 14.82 25.56
N PRO A 68 9.26 16.04 26.11
CA PRO A 68 8.06 16.54 26.80
C PRO A 68 6.84 16.55 25.87
N TYR A 69 5.67 16.20 26.41
CA TYR A 69 4.43 16.24 25.67
C TYR A 69 4.01 17.69 25.36
N ASP A 70 3.83 17.98 24.07
CA ASP A 70 3.31 19.26 23.58
C ASP A 70 1.99 19.05 22.82
N ALA A 71 0.88 19.37 23.49
CA ALA A 71 -0.46 19.28 22.95
C ALA A 71 -0.67 20.11 21.67
N ALA A 72 0.04 21.23 21.50
CA ALA A 72 -0.11 22.08 20.32
C ALA A 72 0.58 21.46 19.10
N THR A 73 1.76 20.86 19.29
CA THR A 73 2.48 20.14 18.22
C THR A 73 1.68 18.93 17.74
N VAL A 74 1.19 18.09 18.64
CA VAL A 74 0.38 16.92 18.25
C VAL A 74 -0.95 17.32 17.61
N ARG A 75 -1.58 18.42 18.06
CA ARG A 75 -2.79 18.98 17.42
C ARG A 75 -2.55 19.33 15.96
N LYS A 76 -1.46 20.07 15.68
CA LYS A 76 -1.09 20.45 14.30
C LYS A 76 -0.85 19.23 13.43
N LEU A 77 -0.17 18.21 13.95
CA LEU A 77 0.06 16.96 13.24
C LEU A 77 -1.25 16.25 12.88
N LEU A 78 -2.13 16.04 13.85
CA LEU A 78 -3.40 15.34 13.62
C LEU A 78 -4.30 16.12 12.65
N GLN A 79 -4.31 17.44 12.72
CA GLN A 79 -5.04 18.27 11.76
C GLN A 79 -4.48 18.13 10.34
N ALA A 80 -3.14 18.09 10.18
CA ALA A 80 -2.51 17.83 8.89
C ALA A 80 -2.90 16.45 8.34
N TYR A 81 -2.81 15.39 9.15
CA TYR A 81 -3.28 14.06 8.76
C TYR A 81 -4.72 14.05 8.27
N ILE A 82 -5.62 14.74 8.99
CA ILE A 82 -7.05 14.77 8.64
C ILE A 82 -7.27 15.47 7.30
N ALA A 83 -6.65 16.65 7.09
CA ALA A 83 -6.80 17.45 5.88
C ALA A 83 -6.18 16.74 4.66
N ASP A 84 -4.95 16.26 4.81
CA ASP A 84 -4.22 15.56 3.76
C ASP A 84 -4.90 14.22 3.39
N SER A 85 -5.56 13.55 4.35
CA SER A 85 -6.35 12.35 4.03
C SER A 85 -7.54 12.66 3.13
N ASP A 86 -8.20 13.81 3.32
CA ASP A 86 -9.29 14.23 2.43
C ASP A 86 -8.76 14.57 1.04
N ASP A 87 -7.64 15.28 0.96
CA ASP A 87 -6.96 15.60 -0.29
C ASP A 87 -6.59 14.32 -1.06
N ILE A 88 -5.89 13.38 -0.41
CA ILE A 88 -5.51 12.09 -1.01
C ILE A 88 -6.74 11.36 -1.55
N LYS A 89 -7.79 11.19 -0.74
CA LYS A 89 -9.01 10.46 -1.15
C LYS A 89 -9.66 11.08 -2.39
N SER A 90 -9.62 12.41 -2.53
CA SER A 90 -10.20 13.12 -3.67
C SER A 90 -9.49 12.86 -5.00
N HIS A 91 -8.22 12.43 -4.95
CA HIS A 91 -7.38 12.17 -6.12
C HIS A 91 -7.22 10.68 -6.48
N LEU A 92 -7.87 9.79 -5.72
CA LEU A 92 -7.87 8.34 -5.97
C LEU A 92 -8.91 7.95 -7.04
N SER A 93 -8.52 7.01 -7.91
CA SER A 93 -9.39 6.47 -8.96
C SER A 93 -10.50 5.58 -8.39
N THR A 94 -11.27 4.89 -9.24
CA THR A 94 -12.34 3.95 -8.86
C THR A 94 -11.92 2.48 -8.94
N SER A 95 -10.61 2.18 -9.01
CA SER A 95 -10.15 0.78 -8.98
C SER A 95 -10.36 0.14 -7.61
N ALA A 96 -10.33 -1.19 -7.54
CA ALA A 96 -10.49 -1.93 -6.29
C ALA A 96 -9.42 -1.55 -5.25
N GLU A 97 -8.17 -1.35 -5.69
CA GLU A 97 -7.07 -0.90 -4.84
C GLU A 97 -7.26 0.54 -4.37
N SER A 98 -7.75 1.44 -5.23
CA SER A 98 -8.07 2.81 -4.85
C SER A 98 -9.19 2.88 -3.82
N GLU A 99 -10.22 2.04 -3.96
CA GLU A 99 -11.27 1.92 -2.94
C GLU A 99 -10.73 1.35 -1.61
N ASP A 100 -9.78 0.42 -1.64
CA ASP A 100 -9.10 -0.04 -0.43
C ASP A 100 -8.28 1.05 0.24
N LEU A 101 -7.55 1.83 -0.56
CA LEU A 101 -6.76 2.95 -0.08
C LEU A 101 -7.66 4.05 0.51
N LYS A 102 -8.81 4.35 -0.12
CA LYS A 102 -9.84 5.25 0.44
C LYS A 102 -10.36 4.76 1.78
N ARG A 103 -10.67 3.47 1.93
CA ARG A 103 -11.11 2.89 3.22
C ARG A 103 -10.05 3.04 4.30
N ARG A 104 -8.78 2.78 3.97
CA ARG A 104 -7.65 2.93 4.90
C ARG A 104 -7.44 4.38 5.34
N PHE A 105 -7.45 5.33 4.41
CA PHE A 105 -7.38 6.76 4.76
C PHE A 105 -8.60 7.24 5.53
N THR A 106 -9.78 6.64 5.31
CA THR A 106 -10.97 6.94 6.11
C THR A 106 -10.83 6.45 7.55
N ALA A 107 -10.34 5.22 7.76
CA ALA A 107 -10.06 4.69 9.10
C ALA A 107 -8.98 5.51 9.82
N PHE A 108 -7.85 5.76 9.14
CA PHE A 108 -6.78 6.63 9.64
C PHE A 108 -7.28 8.02 10.04
N GLN A 109 -8.10 8.66 9.19
CA GLN A 109 -8.69 9.97 9.49
C GLN A 109 -9.62 9.92 10.71
N SER A 110 -10.42 8.85 10.84
CA SER A 110 -11.30 8.65 12.00
C SER A 110 -10.49 8.54 13.29
N ASP A 111 -9.44 7.72 13.29
CA ASP A 111 -8.57 7.54 14.46
C ASP A 111 -7.78 8.82 14.78
N ALA A 112 -7.36 9.58 13.76
CA ALA A 112 -6.73 10.89 13.97
C ALA A 112 -7.70 11.90 14.62
N LYS A 113 -8.99 11.90 14.22
CA LYS A 113 -10.03 12.71 14.86
C LYS A 113 -10.28 12.27 16.30
N ALA A 114 -10.29 10.97 16.56
CA ALA A 114 -10.41 10.44 17.92
C ALA A 114 -9.22 10.88 18.81
N ALA A 115 -7.99 10.75 18.30
CA ALA A 115 -6.79 11.22 18.99
C ALA A 115 -6.79 12.73 19.25
N LEU A 116 -7.35 13.52 18.32
CA LEU A 116 -7.47 14.98 18.47
C LEU A 116 -8.39 15.37 19.64
N GLY A 117 -9.33 14.51 20.00
CA GLY A 117 -10.19 14.65 21.17
C GLY A 117 -9.55 14.19 22.49
N GLN A 118 -8.32 13.64 22.46
CA GLN A 118 -7.65 13.03 23.63
C GLN A 118 -6.32 13.71 23.97
N LEU A 119 -6.23 15.03 23.77
CA LEU A 119 -4.98 15.78 23.92
C LEU A 119 -4.72 16.32 25.33
N ASP A 120 -5.63 16.10 26.29
CA ASP A 120 -5.54 16.64 27.65
C ASP A 120 -4.36 16.08 28.45
N SER A 121 -3.85 14.90 28.06
CA SER A 121 -2.68 14.31 28.70
C SER A 121 -1.91 13.41 27.74
N ALA A 122 -0.61 13.27 27.99
CA ALA A 122 0.26 12.38 27.23
C ALA A 122 -0.23 10.93 27.24
N ALA A 123 -0.78 10.45 28.36
CA ALA A 123 -1.27 9.08 28.50
C ALA A 123 -2.52 8.83 27.64
N LYS A 124 -3.48 9.76 27.66
CA LYS A 124 -4.69 9.68 26.81
C LYS A 124 -4.32 9.76 25.32
N PHE A 125 -3.45 10.71 24.97
CA PHE A 125 -2.95 10.84 23.60
C PHE A 125 -2.25 9.56 23.15
N LYS A 126 -1.34 9.00 23.95
CA LYS A 126 -0.64 7.74 23.65
C LYS A 126 -1.61 6.60 23.33
N ALA A 127 -2.63 6.41 24.17
CA ALA A 127 -3.64 5.37 23.95
C ALA A 127 -4.41 5.61 22.64
N ALA A 128 -4.82 6.85 22.37
CA ALA A 128 -5.60 7.21 21.19
C ALA A 128 -4.76 7.30 19.90
N TYR A 129 -3.45 7.50 20.00
CA TYR A 129 -2.52 7.59 18.86
C TYR A 129 -2.04 6.22 18.38
N ALA A 130 -2.14 5.17 19.20
CA ALA A 130 -1.76 3.82 18.81
C ALA A 130 -2.52 3.32 17.55
N PRO A 131 -3.87 3.43 17.47
CA PRO A 131 -4.61 3.09 16.24
C PRO A 131 -4.18 3.89 15.01
N VAL A 132 -3.82 5.17 15.17
CA VAL A 132 -3.29 6.01 14.07
C VAL A 132 -2.01 5.40 13.50
N MET A 133 -1.12 4.92 14.38
CA MET A 133 0.13 4.27 13.98
C MET A 133 -0.09 2.88 13.37
N ASP A 134 -1.08 2.12 13.83
CA ASP A 134 -1.44 0.83 13.25
C ASP A 134 -1.96 0.98 11.81
N ASN A 135 -2.74 2.04 11.54
CA ASN A 135 -3.12 2.40 10.17
C ASN A 135 -1.89 2.71 9.29
N CYS A 136 -0.89 3.41 9.83
CA CYS A 136 0.35 3.69 9.11
C CYS A 136 1.09 2.39 8.76
N SER A 137 1.25 1.46 9.71
CA SER A 137 1.90 0.18 9.46
C SER A 137 1.14 -0.64 8.42
N SER A 138 -0.14 -0.88 8.67
CA SER A 138 -0.96 -1.76 7.82
C SER A 138 -1.13 -1.24 6.39
N CYS A 139 -1.09 0.07 6.17
CA CYS A 139 -1.09 0.66 4.84
C CYS A 139 0.26 0.47 4.15
N HIS A 140 1.37 0.78 4.85
CA HIS A 140 2.71 0.61 4.29
C HIS A 140 3.06 -0.85 3.99
N ASP A 141 2.59 -1.80 4.79
CA ASP A 141 2.79 -3.23 4.55
C ASP A 141 2.19 -3.69 3.21
N LYS A 142 1.20 -2.95 2.69
CA LYS A 142 0.53 -3.26 1.43
C LYS A 142 0.94 -2.36 0.25
N TYR A 143 1.27 -1.08 0.50
CA TYR A 143 1.34 -0.05 -0.53
C TYR A 143 2.62 0.79 -0.55
N ARG A 144 3.63 0.49 0.28
CA ARG A 144 4.84 1.33 0.35
C ARG A 144 5.79 1.16 -0.83
N ASP A 145 5.82 -0.03 -1.42
CA ASP A 145 6.74 -0.39 -2.50
C ASP A 145 6.28 0.17 -3.86
#